data_AF-A0A7Y5Q017-F1
#
_entry.id   AF-A0A7Y5Q017-F1
#
_cell.length_a   1.000
_cell.length_b   1.000
_cell.length_c   1.000
_cell.angle_alpha   90.00
_cell.angle_beta   90.00
_cell.angle_gamma   90.00
#
_symmetry.space_group_name_H-M   'P 1'
#
loop_
_entity.id
_entity.type
_entity.pdbx_description
1 polymer ?
#
loop_
_entity_poly.entity_id
_entity_poly.type
_entity_poly.pdbx_seq_one_letter_code
_entity_poly.pdbx_strand_id
1 'polypeptide(L)'
;SLFRGARTLSGDGPPEPLGATEFDFEPDRWHTLRFSNRDNELCFDASGREGLLRHRYISNTPSQRTPDGGTTHALPRAEFGGDDLDLTLRRARLERDTTWFSLGRFATSDSLVLGADEIFVLGDNSAESRDSRDWGPIPLSSVIGIPHSVVWPRSRSRDL
;
A
#
# COMPACT_ATOMS: atom_id res chain seq x y z
N SER A 1 10.72 -25.85 -13.64
CA SER A 1 11.39 -25.05 -12.58
C SER A 1 10.53 -25.01 -11.32
N LEU A 2 11.13 -24.93 -10.12
CA LEU A 2 10.37 -24.85 -8.86
C LEU A 2 10.12 -23.38 -8.49
N PHE A 3 8.86 -22.98 -8.41
CA PHE A 3 8.45 -21.68 -7.88
C PHE A 3 8.07 -21.80 -6.40
N ARG A 4 8.55 -20.88 -5.56
CA ARG A 4 8.22 -20.84 -4.14
C ARG A 4 7.61 -19.49 -3.78
N GLY A 5 6.43 -19.50 -3.20
CA GLY A 5 5.92 -18.36 -2.45
C GLY A 5 6.50 -18.39 -1.04
N ALA A 6 7.10 -17.29 -0.60
CA ALA A 6 7.62 -17.15 0.76
C ALA A 6 7.17 -15.81 1.35
N ARG A 7 7.11 -15.74 2.68
CA ARG A 7 6.93 -14.49 3.42
C ARG A 7 8.18 -14.14 4.19
N THR A 8 8.37 -12.86 4.45
CA THR A 8 9.38 -12.41 5.41
C THR A 8 8.65 -11.71 6.55
N LEU A 9 8.76 -12.25 7.77
CA LEU A 9 8.04 -11.75 8.96
C LEU A 9 8.48 -10.32 9.36
N SER A 10 9.72 -9.96 9.03
CA SER A 10 10.29 -8.62 9.16
C SER A 10 11.17 -8.37 7.92
N GLY A 11 11.35 -7.12 7.49
CA GLY A 11 12.10 -6.80 6.26
C GLY A 11 13.53 -7.36 6.20
N ASP A 12 14.09 -7.78 7.33
CA ASP A 12 15.47 -8.29 7.46
C ASP A 12 15.56 -9.77 7.87
N GLY A 13 14.43 -10.48 8.02
CA GLY A 13 14.42 -11.90 8.38
C GLY A 13 14.69 -12.83 7.18
N PRO A 14 15.07 -14.10 7.41
CA PRO A 14 15.09 -15.08 6.32
C PRO A 14 13.65 -15.35 5.82
N PRO A 15 13.44 -15.53 4.51
CA PRO A 15 12.12 -15.83 3.97
C PRO A 15 11.64 -17.22 4.44
N GLU A 16 10.44 -17.26 5.00
CA GLU A 16 9.72 -18.47 5.39
C GLU A 16 8.86 -18.95 4.21
N PRO A 17 9.07 -20.17 3.69
CA PRO A 17 8.25 -20.71 2.61
C PRO A 17 6.78 -20.87 3.03
N LEU A 18 5.87 -20.29 2.25
CA LEU A 18 4.42 -20.45 2.41
C LEU A 18 3.85 -21.59 1.56
N GLY A 19 4.49 -21.84 0.42
CA GLY A 19 4.11 -22.90 -0.50
C GLY A 19 4.98 -22.90 -1.75
N ALA A 20 4.90 -23.98 -2.51
CA ALA A 20 5.68 -24.14 -3.73
C ALA A 20 4.84 -24.81 -4.81
N THR A 21 5.18 -24.54 -6.06
CA THR A 21 4.57 -25.15 -7.23
C THR A 21 5.63 -25.31 -8.31
N GLU A 22 5.47 -26.29 -9.17
CA GLU A 22 6.35 -26.47 -10.31
C GLU A 22 5.75 -25.79 -11.54
N PHE A 23 6.59 -25.01 -12.22
CA PHE A 23 6.25 -24.36 -13.47
C PHE A 23 7.42 -24.52 -14.43
N ASP A 24 7.15 -25.07 -15.61
CA ASP A 24 8.15 -25.22 -16.65
C ASP A 24 8.37 -23.90 -17.36
N PHE A 25 9.58 -23.38 -17.20
CA PHE A 25 10.03 -22.17 -17.85
C PHE A 25 10.81 -22.57 -19.09
N GLU A 26 10.35 -22.12 -20.25
CA GLU A 26 11.02 -22.29 -21.54
C GLU A 26 11.81 -20.98 -21.81
N PRO A 27 13.15 -20.98 -21.74
CA PRO A 27 13.96 -19.76 -21.79
C PRO A 27 13.71 -18.86 -23.01
N ASP A 28 13.41 -19.47 -24.15
CA ASP A 28 13.20 -18.78 -25.43
C ASP A 28 11.73 -18.40 -25.67
N ARG A 29 10.86 -18.57 -24.67
CA ARG A 29 9.42 -18.32 -24.78
C ARG A 29 8.96 -17.22 -23.86
N TRP A 30 8.05 -16.40 -24.38
CA TRP A 30 7.35 -15.43 -23.56
C TRP A 30 6.36 -16.11 -22.62
N HIS A 31 6.62 -16.00 -21.32
CA HIS A 31 5.68 -16.39 -20.27
C HIS A 31 4.95 -15.17 -19.70
N THR A 32 3.63 -15.29 -19.52
CA THR A 32 2.86 -14.29 -18.77
C THR A 32 2.79 -14.73 -17.33
N LEU A 33 3.28 -13.91 -16.40
CA LEU A 33 3.29 -14.22 -14.98
C LEU A 33 2.37 -13.25 -14.24
N ARG A 34 1.60 -13.75 -13.29
CA ARG A 34 0.79 -12.94 -12.38
C ARG A 34 1.07 -13.37 -10.95
N PHE A 35 1.48 -12.41 -10.15
CA PHE A 35 1.58 -12.53 -8.70
C PHE A 35 0.52 -11.63 -8.09
N SER A 36 -0.25 -12.13 -7.13
CA SER A 36 -1.16 -11.30 -6.37
C SER A 36 -1.11 -11.63 -4.90
N ASN A 37 -1.19 -10.58 -4.09
CA ASN A 37 -1.50 -10.69 -2.69
C ASN A 37 -2.73 -9.81 -2.43
N ARG A 38 -3.88 -10.45 -2.20
CA ARG A 38 -5.18 -9.79 -2.02
C ARG A 38 -5.96 -10.50 -0.92
N ASP A 39 -6.59 -9.74 -0.02
CA ASP A 39 -7.49 -10.29 1.01
C ASP A 39 -6.87 -11.45 1.82
N ASN A 40 -5.58 -11.32 2.16
CA ASN A 40 -4.76 -12.33 2.82
C ASN A 40 -4.62 -13.68 2.06
N GLU A 41 -4.70 -13.63 0.73
CA GLU A 41 -4.42 -14.74 -0.17
C GLU A 41 -3.28 -14.39 -1.14
N LEU A 42 -2.23 -15.22 -1.11
CA LEU A 42 -1.15 -15.20 -2.09
C LEU A 42 -1.52 -16.12 -3.26
N CYS A 43 -1.44 -15.62 -4.48
CA CYS A 43 -1.64 -16.39 -5.70
C CYS A 43 -0.48 -16.22 -6.69
N PHE A 44 -0.21 -17.30 -7.42
CA PHE A 44 0.64 -17.30 -8.61
C PHE A 44 -0.08 -17.98 -9.76
N ASP A 45 -0.14 -17.29 -10.90
CA ASP A 45 -0.64 -17.79 -12.18
C ASP A 45 0.43 -17.61 -13.25
N ALA A 46 0.51 -18.55 -14.19
CA ALA A 46 1.51 -18.49 -15.25
C ALA A 46 0.99 -19.05 -16.57
N SER A 47 1.26 -18.32 -17.66
CA SER A 47 0.99 -18.71 -19.05
C SER A 47 -0.46 -19.19 -19.28
N GLY A 48 -1.43 -18.51 -18.66
CA GLY A 48 -2.86 -18.83 -18.76
C GLY A 48 -3.35 -19.94 -17.81
N ARG A 49 -2.46 -20.54 -17.01
CA ARG A 49 -2.82 -21.50 -15.95
C ARG A 49 -3.05 -20.75 -14.65
N GLU A 50 -4.27 -20.84 -14.12
CA GLU A 50 -4.67 -20.20 -12.86
C GLU A 50 -4.48 -21.13 -11.66
N GLY A 51 -4.21 -20.54 -10.50
CA GLY A 51 -4.13 -21.23 -9.22
C GLY A 51 -2.94 -22.16 -9.08
N LEU A 52 -1.83 -21.91 -9.77
CA LEU A 52 -0.62 -22.73 -9.64
C LEU A 52 -0.09 -22.73 -8.21
N LEU A 53 -0.21 -21.60 -7.51
CA LEU A 53 -0.09 -21.51 -6.06
C LEU A 53 -1.26 -20.70 -5.53
N ARG A 54 -1.90 -21.19 -4.46
CA ARG A 54 -2.81 -20.42 -3.62
C ARG A 54 -2.49 -20.69 -2.16
N HIS A 55 -2.31 -19.63 -1.38
CA HIS A 55 -2.06 -19.74 0.04
C HIS A 55 -2.79 -18.65 0.80
N ARG A 56 -3.73 -19.04 1.66
CA ARG A 56 -4.41 -18.11 2.58
C ARG A 56 -3.66 -18.04 3.89
N TYR A 57 -3.53 -16.84 4.43
CA TYR A 57 -2.90 -16.59 5.71
C TYR A 57 -3.81 -15.68 6.57
N ILE A 58 -3.49 -15.58 7.87
CA ILE A 58 -4.40 -14.93 8.83
C ILE A 58 -4.37 -13.40 8.71
N SER A 59 -3.18 -12.82 8.56
CA SER A 59 -3.00 -11.36 8.47
C SER A 59 -1.76 -10.98 7.69
N ASN A 60 -1.85 -9.89 6.91
CA ASN A 60 -0.70 -9.27 6.28
C ASN A 60 -0.08 -8.31 7.31
N THR A 61 1.14 -8.58 7.77
CA THR A 61 1.82 -7.70 8.72
C THR A 61 2.75 -6.77 7.94
N PRO A 62 2.36 -5.52 7.67
CA PRO A 62 3.28 -4.58 7.06
C PRO A 62 4.49 -4.37 7.96
N SER A 63 5.69 -4.43 7.38
CA SER A 63 6.93 -4.22 8.13
C SER A 63 6.94 -2.82 8.76
N GLN A 64 7.09 -2.72 10.08
CA GLN A 64 7.41 -1.46 10.74
C GLN A 64 8.88 -1.12 10.48
N ARG A 65 9.16 -0.17 9.58
CA ARG A 65 10.43 0.55 9.64
C ARG A 65 10.36 1.87 8.87
N THR A 66 10.36 2.98 9.59
CA THR A 66 11.27 4.10 9.31
C THR A 66 11.90 4.49 10.65
N PRO A 67 13.18 4.94 10.69
CA PRO A 67 13.79 5.47 11.91
C PRO A 67 13.03 6.65 12.54
N ASP A 68 12.13 7.27 11.79
CA ASP A 68 11.47 8.53 12.13
C ASP A 68 10.04 8.35 12.66
N GLY A 69 9.61 7.12 12.93
CA GLY A 69 8.28 6.82 13.48
C GLY A 69 7.11 7.06 12.52
N GLY A 70 7.38 7.25 11.22
CA GLY A 70 6.35 7.36 10.20
C GLY A 70 5.86 5.98 9.73
N THR A 71 4.56 5.86 9.46
CA THR A 71 3.89 4.69 8.84
C THR A 71 4.21 4.54 7.34
N THR A 72 5.38 5.01 6.90
CA THR A 72 5.80 4.85 5.52
C THR A 72 6.50 3.50 5.37
N HIS A 73 5.92 2.58 4.60
CA HIS A 73 6.56 1.31 4.27
C HIS A 73 7.95 1.56 3.66
N ALA A 74 9.03 1.13 4.34
CA ALA A 74 10.40 1.23 3.83
C ALA A 74 10.80 0.10 2.87
N LEU A 75 9.89 -0.85 2.58
CA LEU A 75 10.15 -1.91 1.61
C LEU A 75 9.74 -1.48 0.19
N PRO A 76 10.48 -1.95 -0.83
CA PRO A 76 10.08 -1.79 -2.22
C PRO A 76 8.72 -2.46 -2.44
N ARG A 77 7.81 -1.73 -3.07
CA ARG A 77 6.41 -2.12 -3.15
C ARG A 77 6.13 -3.22 -4.21
N ALA A 78 7.15 -3.58 -5.00
CA ALA A 78 7.24 -4.73 -5.92
C ALA A 78 8.67 -4.77 -6.50
N GLU A 79 9.27 -5.95 -6.63
CA GLU A 79 10.59 -6.16 -7.25
C GLU A 79 10.54 -7.30 -8.27
N PHE A 80 11.42 -7.22 -9.28
CA PHE A 80 11.60 -8.26 -10.28
C PHE A 80 13.10 -8.48 -10.49
N GLY A 81 13.57 -9.71 -10.34
CA GLY A 81 14.98 -10.04 -10.50
C GLY A 81 15.29 -11.47 -10.08
N GLY A 82 16.56 -11.81 -10.16
CA GLY A 82 17.12 -13.10 -9.74
C GLY A 82 18.63 -13.10 -9.95
N ASP A 83 19.31 -14.07 -9.35
CA ASP A 83 20.74 -14.28 -9.55
C ASP A 83 20.98 -14.94 -10.93
N ASP A 84 22.07 -14.54 -11.59
CA ASP A 84 22.54 -15.11 -12.86
C ASP A 84 21.48 -15.23 -13.97
N LEU A 85 20.63 -14.20 -14.10
CA LEU A 85 19.50 -14.17 -15.03
C LEU A 85 19.67 -13.11 -16.12
N ASP A 86 19.56 -13.51 -17.39
CA ASP A 86 19.28 -12.58 -18.51
C ASP A 86 17.77 -12.44 -18.67
N LEU A 87 17.20 -11.36 -18.14
CA LEU A 87 15.76 -11.14 -18.06
C LEU A 87 15.30 -10.01 -18.97
N THR A 88 14.44 -10.34 -19.93
CA THR A 88 13.66 -9.33 -20.67
C THR A 88 12.23 -9.30 -20.17
N LEU A 89 11.78 -8.13 -19.69
CA LEU A 89 10.40 -7.90 -19.26
C LEU A 89 9.64 -7.09 -20.31
N ARG A 90 8.36 -7.42 -20.51
CA ARG A 90 7.44 -6.60 -21.31
C ARG A 90 6.09 -6.51 -20.63
N ARG A 91 5.41 -5.37 -20.80
CA ARG A 91 4.06 -5.12 -20.27
C ARG A 91 3.95 -5.34 -18.75
N ALA A 92 4.97 -4.92 -18.00
CA ALA A 92 4.91 -4.93 -16.54
C ALA A 92 3.76 -4.04 -16.06
N ARG A 93 2.88 -4.61 -15.22
CA ARG A 93 1.74 -3.93 -14.61
C ARG A 93 1.77 -4.18 -13.11
N LEU A 94 1.40 -3.16 -12.35
CA LEU A 94 1.29 -3.24 -10.92
C LEU A 94 -0.05 -2.65 -10.51
N GLU A 95 -0.92 -3.52 -10.03
CA GLU A 95 -2.26 -3.17 -9.55
C GLU A 95 -2.23 -3.18 -8.02
N ARG A 96 -2.89 -2.19 -7.41
CA ARG A 96 -2.99 -2.09 -5.95
C ARG A 96 -4.39 -1.64 -5.58
N ASP A 97 -4.92 -2.27 -4.54
CA ASP A 97 -6.13 -1.79 -3.90
C ASP A 97 -5.78 -0.53 -3.09
N THR A 98 -6.48 0.55 -3.39
CA THR A 98 -6.51 1.74 -2.53
C THR A 98 -7.81 1.67 -1.76
N THR A 99 -7.73 1.26 -0.49
CA THR A 99 -8.90 1.28 0.38
C THR A 99 -9.09 2.70 0.90
N TRP A 100 -10.17 3.35 0.47
CA TRP A 100 -10.65 4.57 1.07
C TRP A 100 -11.53 4.20 2.25
N PHE A 101 -11.09 4.52 3.47
CA PHE A 101 -11.95 4.36 4.64
C PHE A 101 -12.96 5.51 4.66
N SER A 102 -14.26 5.18 4.61
CA SER A 102 -15.32 6.13 5.00
C SER A 102 -15.28 6.29 6.51
N LEU A 103 -14.37 7.15 6.99
CA LEU A 103 -14.31 7.56 8.39
C LEU A 103 -15.20 8.78 8.57
N GLY A 104 -16.01 8.77 9.62
CA GLY A 104 -16.89 9.87 10.01
C GLY A 104 -18.30 9.83 9.42
N ARG A 105 -19.08 10.87 9.72
CA ARG A 105 -20.50 11.02 9.35
C ARG A 105 -20.73 12.09 8.28
N PHE A 106 -19.83 13.06 8.16
CA PHE A 106 -20.03 14.25 7.33
C PHE A 106 -19.23 14.16 6.04
N ALA A 107 -19.87 14.48 4.91
CA ALA A 107 -19.25 14.50 3.58
C ALA A 107 -18.58 13.17 3.15
N THR A 108 -19.02 12.03 3.71
CA THR A 108 -18.41 10.71 3.47
C THR A 108 -19.10 9.90 2.37
N SER A 109 -20.44 9.93 2.32
CA SER A 109 -21.26 9.26 1.31
C SER A 109 -21.96 10.25 0.36
N ASP A 110 -22.21 11.46 0.84
CA ASP A 110 -22.99 12.49 0.17
C ASP A 110 -22.24 13.82 0.23
N SER A 111 -22.44 14.67 -0.77
CA SER A 111 -21.84 16.00 -0.78
C SER A 111 -22.41 16.88 0.34
N LEU A 112 -21.53 17.60 1.04
CA LEU A 112 -21.90 18.62 2.02
C LEU A 112 -21.62 20.02 1.45
N VAL A 113 -22.62 20.88 1.41
CA VAL A 113 -22.46 22.29 1.02
C VAL A 113 -22.10 23.10 2.26
N LEU A 114 -21.01 23.87 2.19
CA LEU A 114 -20.55 24.73 3.28
C LEU A 114 -21.25 26.09 3.26
N GLY A 115 -21.45 26.66 4.43
CA GLY A 115 -21.77 28.08 4.59
C GLY A 115 -20.62 28.99 4.12
N ALA A 116 -20.93 30.27 3.90
CA ALA A 116 -19.96 31.26 3.39
C ALA A 116 -18.75 31.45 4.32
N ASP A 117 -18.94 31.23 5.63
CA ASP A 117 -17.92 31.38 6.67
C ASP A 117 -17.61 30.04 7.34
N GLU A 118 -17.72 28.93 6.62
CA GLU A 118 -17.39 27.59 7.11
C GLU A 118 -16.20 26.99 6.35
N ILE A 119 -15.41 26.20 7.06
CA ILE A 119 -14.35 25.38 6.48
C ILE A 119 -14.57 23.91 6.81
N PHE A 120 -14.10 23.04 5.94
CA PHE A 120 -14.06 21.60 6.16
C PHE A 120 -12.60 21.15 6.12
N VAL A 121 -12.07 20.68 7.24
CA VAL A 121 -10.65 20.33 7.36
C VAL A 121 -10.47 18.82 7.31
N LEU A 122 -9.43 18.38 6.61
CA LEU A 122 -9.03 16.98 6.52
C LEU A 122 -7.62 16.83 7.06
N GLY A 123 -7.43 15.86 7.95
CA GLY A 123 -6.11 15.50 8.43
C GLY A 123 -5.32 14.73 7.37
N ASP A 124 -4.01 14.99 7.34
CA ASP A 124 -3.04 14.36 6.43
C ASP A 124 -2.79 12.87 6.78
N ASN A 125 -3.04 12.47 8.03
CA ASN A 125 -3.15 11.07 8.44
C ASN A 125 -4.62 10.62 8.39
N SER A 126 -5.24 10.61 7.21
CA SER A 126 -6.70 10.52 7.06
C SER A 126 -7.32 9.23 7.62
N ALA A 127 -6.53 8.18 7.89
CA ALA A 127 -6.99 6.93 8.51
C ALA A 127 -7.21 7.06 10.04
N GLU A 128 -6.50 7.97 10.70
CA GLU A 128 -6.50 8.11 12.17
C GLU A 128 -6.88 9.54 12.63
N SER A 129 -7.04 10.47 11.68
CA SER A 129 -7.35 11.87 11.99
C SER A 129 -8.78 12.03 12.43
N ARG A 130 -8.99 12.63 13.62
CA ARG A 130 -10.29 13.17 14.01
C ARG A 130 -10.47 14.55 13.39
N ASP A 131 -11.12 14.61 12.25
CA ASP A 131 -11.29 15.85 11.46
C ASP A 131 -12.76 16.12 11.10
N SER A 132 -13.03 17.08 10.22
CA SER A 132 -14.41 17.50 9.90
C SER A 132 -15.30 16.37 9.41
N ARG A 133 -14.75 15.22 8.99
CA ARG A 133 -15.55 14.02 8.72
C ARG A 133 -16.27 13.52 9.97
N ASP A 134 -15.65 13.61 11.15
CA ASP A 134 -16.22 13.17 12.42
C ASP A 134 -17.11 14.23 13.07
N TRP A 135 -16.66 15.49 13.09
CA TRP A 135 -17.29 16.57 13.87
C TRP A 135 -17.95 17.68 13.04
N GLY A 136 -17.83 17.62 11.71
CA GLY A 136 -18.51 18.53 10.78
C GLY A 136 -17.73 19.80 10.42
N PRO A 137 -18.36 20.73 9.67
CA PRO A 137 -17.79 22.03 9.33
C PRO A 137 -17.45 22.88 10.54
N ILE A 138 -16.47 23.78 10.37
CA ILE A 138 -15.97 24.69 11.39
C ILE A 138 -16.25 26.13 10.97
N PRO A 139 -16.76 26.99 11.87
CA PRO A 139 -16.81 28.42 11.60
C PRO A 139 -15.40 28.99 11.38
N LEU A 140 -15.23 29.82 10.36
CA LEU A 140 -13.96 30.49 10.05
C LEU A 140 -13.50 31.38 11.22
N SER A 141 -14.45 31.92 12.01
CA SER A 141 -14.17 32.68 13.24
C SER A 141 -13.48 31.86 14.33
N SER A 142 -13.51 30.53 14.27
CA SER A 142 -12.81 29.64 15.20
C SER A 142 -11.35 29.38 14.79
N VAL A 143 -10.93 29.84 13.61
CA VAL A 143 -9.54 29.69 13.14
C VAL A 143 -8.65 30.74 13.80
N ILE A 144 -7.73 30.28 14.63
CA ILE A 144 -6.81 31.15 15.38
C ILE A 144 -5.50 31.46 14.62
N GLY A 145 -5.25 30.81 13.49
CA GLY A 145 -4.05 31.01 12.68
C GLY A 145 -3.91 30.01 11.54
N ILE A 146 -2.95 30.28 10.65
CA ILE A 146 -2.61 29.44 9.50
C ILE A 146 -1.22 28.85 9.74
N PRO A 147 -1.02 27.52 9.60
CA PRO A 147 0.31 26.93 9.66
C PRO A 147 1.25 27.55 8.61
N HIS A 148 2.46 27.91 9.00
CA HIS A 148 3.44 28.56 8.11
C HIS A 148 4.70 27.72 7.85
N SER A 149 4.86 26.59 8.53
CA SER A 149 6.02 25.71 8.35
C SER A 149 5.72 24.26 8.70
N VAL A 150 6.42 23.35 8.03
CA VAL A 150 6.56 21.95 8.41
C VAL A 150 7.86 21.83 9.20
N VAL A 151 7.80 21.36 10.44
CA VAL A 151 8.99 21.25 11.32
C VAL A 151 9.42 19.81 11.56
N TRP A 152 8.59 18.82 11.19
CA TRP A 152 8.89 17.39 11.34
C TRP A 152 8.31 16.57 10.17
N PRO A 153 8.97 15.48 9.73
CA PRO A 153 10.32 15.04 10.12
C PRO A 153 11.40 16.04 9.70
N ARG A 154 12.54 16.07 10.42
CA ARG A 154 13.62 17.06 10.18
C ARG A 154 14.09 17.12 8.72
N SER A 155 14.11 15.98 8.04
CA SER A 155 14.47 15.88 6.61
C SER A 155 13.48 16.58 5.66
N ARG A 156 12.30 16.96 6.13
CA ARG A 156 11.24 17.61 5.37
C ARG A 156 10.91 19.01 5.88
N SER A 157 11.71 19.56 6.80
CA SER A 157 11.44 20.87 7.37
C SER A 157 11.51 21.96 6.29
N ARG A 158 10.47 22.78 6.20
CA ARG A 158 10.37 23.87 5.23
C ARG A 158 9.30 24.87 5.65
N ASP A 159 9.41 26.09 5.17
CA ASP A 159 8.29 27.03 5.17
C ASP A 159 7.24 26.59 4.14
N LEU A 160 5.96 26.85 4.43
CA LEU A 160 4.81 26.48 3.60
C LEU A 160 4.52 27.52 2.51
#